data_AF-B1MFE2-F1
#
_entry.id   AF-B1MFE2-F1
#
_cell.length_a   1.000
_cell.length_b   1.000
_cell.length_c   1.000
_cell.angle_alpha   90.00
_cell.angle_beta   90.00
_cell.angle_gamma   90.00
#
_symmetry.space_group_name_H-M   'P 1'
#
loop_
_entity.id
_entity.type
_entity.pdbx_description
1 polymer ?
#
loop_
_entity_poly.entity_id
_entity_poly.type
_entity_poly.pdbx_seq_one_letter_code
_entity_poly.pdbx_strand_id
1 'polypeptide(L)'
;MDGRSDSGGVIRVRPEELHHSAAMLHEIAQDLKTAHGQAHGQLTDLLSEFGEGPARSMLAEHLSTWEEETRSHHEHLTGQAEFHTTMAHKFVEIDKL
;
A
#
# COMPACT_ATOMS: atom_id res chain seq x y z
N MET A 1 35.32 31.84 17.79
CA MET A 1 36.12 31.07 16.81
C MET A 1 36.06 29.62 17.22
N ASP A 2 34.89 29.00 17.18
CA ASP A 2 34.03 28.67 16.03
C ASP A 2 34.45 27.36 15.38
N GLY A 3 33.48 26.46 15.30
CA GLY A 3 33.58 25.16 14.67
C GLY A 3 32.46 24.23 15.10
N ARG A 4 31.23 24.75 15.22
CA ARG A 4 30.02 23.94 15.39
C ARG A 4 29.12 24.16 14.18
N SER A 5 28.59 23.04 13.66
CA SER A 5 27.71 22.86 12.50
C SER A 5 28.40 23.00 11.14
N ASP A 6 28.23 22.06 10.20
CA ASP A 6 26.98 21.37 9.89
C ASP A 6 27.22 19.89 9.55
N SER A 7 26.58 18.99 10.31
CA SER A 7 26.48 17.58 9.98
C SER A 7 25.43 17.44 8.88
N GLY A 8 25.82 17.77 7.64
CA GLY A 8 25.10 17.39 6.43
C GLY A 8 25.15 15.88 6.22
N GLY A 9 24.61 15.12 7.17
CA GLY A 9 24.52 13.68 7.09
C GLY A 9 23.52 13.33 6.00
N VAL A 10 24.02 13.06 4.79
CA VAL A 10 23.21 12.43 3.76
C VAL A 10 22.66 11.15 4.37
N ILE A 11 21.35 11.10 4.61
CA ILE A 11 20.68 9.85 4.95
C ILE A 11 20.79 8.98 3.70
N ARG A 12 21.86 8.18 3.63
CA ARG A 12 22.00 7.13 2.64
C ARG A 12 21.19 5.94 3.12
N VAL A 13 19.95 5.87 2.66
CA VAL A 13 19.16 4.63 2.76
C VAL A 13 19.87 3.58 1.92
N ARG A 14 20.15 2.42 2.50
CA ARG A 14 20.87 1.36 1.79
C ARG A 14 19.95 0.74 0.74
N PRO A 15 20.44 0.37 -0.47
CA PRO A 15 19.63 -0.31 -1.47
C PRO A 15 18.92 -1.56 -0.94
N GLU A 16 19.57 -2.31 -0.04
CA GLU A 16 18.97 -3.49 0.60
C GLU A 16 17.78 -3.14 1.48
N GLU A 17 17.81 -2.00 2.18
CA GLU A 17 16.69 -1.51 2.99
C GLU A 17 15.49 -1.11 2.12
N LEU A 18 15.76 -0.52 0.95
CA LEU A 18 14.71 -0.18 -0.02
C LEU A 18 14.09 -1.44 -0.63
N HIS A 19 14.89 -2.45 -0.99
CA HIS A 19 14.36 -3.72 -1.47
C HIS A 19 13.54 -4.45 -0.40
N HIS A 20 14.02 -4.47 0.85
CA HIS A 20 13.27 -5.04 1.97
C HIS A 20 11.95 -4.31 2.19
N SER A 21 11.96 -2.97 2.16
CA SER A 21 10.75 -2.17 2.28
C SER A 21 9.78 -2.41 1.12
N ALA A 22 10.26 -2.53 -0.12
CA ALA A 22 9.43 -2.87 -1.27
C ALA A 22 8.75 -4.23 -1.10
N ALA A 23 9.48 -5.24 -0.63
CA ALA A 23 8.93 -6.58 -0.38
C ALA A 23 7.82 -6.53 0.69
N MET A 24 8.05 -5.84 1.80
CA MET A 24 7.03 -5.68 2.85
C MET A 24 5.79 -4.95 2.34
N LEU A 25 5.95 -3.89 1.54
CA LEU A 25 4.80 -3.17 0.97
C LEU A 25 3.96 -4.05 0.04
N HIS A 26 4.60 -4.89 -0.77
CA HIS A 26 3.89 -5.88 -1.59
C HIS A 26 3.15 -6.92 -0.76
N GLU A 27 3.77 -7.42 0.32
CA GLU A 27 3.14 -8.37 1.24
C GLU A 27 1.89 -7.76 1.89
N ILE A 28 2.01 -6.55 2.44
CA ILE A 28 0.88 -5.83 3.05
C ILE A 28 -0.23 -5.56 2.03
N ALA A 29 0.12 -5.17 0.80
CA ALA A 29 -0.87 -4.95 -0.26
C ALA A 29 -1.63 -6.24 -0.58
N GLN A 30 -0.91 -7.36 -0.70
CA GLN A 30 -1.50 -8.66 -0.98
C GLN A 30 -2.41 -9.13 0.16
N ASP A 31 -1.97 -8.97 1.41
CA ASP A 31 -2.77 -9.29 2.60
C ASP A 31 -4.04 -8.46 2.66
N LEU A 32 -3.94 -7.15 2.41
CA LEU A 32 -5.09 -6.24 2.35
C LEU A 32 -6.11 -6.73 1.31
N LYS A 33 -5.66 -7.05 0.09
CA LYS A 33 -6.52 -7.55 -0.99
C LYS A 33 -7.20 -8.86 -0.62
N THR A 34 -6.45 -9.80 -0.04
CA THR A 34 -6.99 -11.12 0.33
C THR A 34 -8.01 -11.01 1.46
N ALA A 35 -7.69 -10.29 2.53
CA ALA A 35 -8.60 -10.09 3.66
C ALA A 35 -9.87 -9.34 3.23
N HIS A 36 -9.73 -8.30 2.40
CA HIS A 36 -10.86 -7.59 1.82
C HIS A 36 -11.74 -8.50 0.98
N GLY A 37 -11.17 -9.26 0.04
CA GLY A 37 -11.94 -10.15 -0.82
C GLY A 37 -12.76 -11.18 -0.03
N GLN A 38 -12.20 -11.71 1.06
CA GLN A 38 -12.92 -12.64 1.94
C GLN A 38 -14.10 -11.96 2.65
N ALA A 39 -13.86 -10.82 3.29
CA ALA A 39 -14.90 -10.11 4.04
C ALA A 39 -15.97 -9.49 3.11
N HIS A 40 -15.58 -8.93 1.97
CA HIS A 40 -16.48 -8.43 0.96
C HIS A 40 -17.38 -9.55 0.41
N GLY A 41 -16.82 -10.75 0.16
CA GLY A 41 -17.59 -11.92 -0.24
C GLY A 41 -18.66 -12.29 0.80
N GLN A 42 -18.26 -12.42 2.07
CA GLN A 42 -19.18 -12.74 3.17
C GLN A 42 -20.31 -11.72 3.33
N LEU A 43 -20.01 -10.42 3.20
CA LEU A 43 -21.01 -9.35 3.28
C LEU A 43 -21.93 -9.31 2.06
N THR A 44 -21.41 -9.64 0.87
CA THR A 44 -22.20 -9.76 -0.36
C THR A 44 -23.19 -10.92 -0.26
N ASP A 45 -22.74 -12.07 0.25
CA ASP A 45 -23.59 -13.23 0.49
C ASP A 45 -24.69 -12.89 1.49
N LEU A 46 -24.34 -12.26 2.61
CA LEU A 46 -25.31 -11.81 3.61
C LEU A 46 -26.33 -10.82 3.01
N LEU A 47 -25.89 -9.86 2.20
CA LEU A 47 -26.79 -8.91 1.52
C LEU A 47 -27.78 -9.56 0.58
N SER A 48 -27.41 -10.71 0.00
CA SER A 48 -28.30 -11.45 -0.88
C SER A 48 -29.55 -11.95 -0.15
N GLU A 49 -29.44 -12.20 1.16
CA GLU A 49 -30.53 -12.66 2.04
C GLU A 49 -31.50 -11.55 2.43
N PHE A 50 -31.10 -10.27 2.30
CA PHE A 50 -32.00 -9.15 2.55
C PHE A 50 -33.01 -9.01 1.40
N GLY A 51 -34.28 -8.74 1.74
CA GLY A 51 -35.27 -8.34 0.74
C GLY A 51 -34.89 -7.03 0.05
N GLU A 52 -35.53 -6.75 -1.09
CA GLU A 52 -35.38 -5.46 -1.76
C GLU A 52 -35.90 -4.34 -0.85
N GLY A 53 -35.06 -3.33 -0.62
CA GLY A 53 -35.43 -2.20 0.22
C GLY A 53 -34.28 -1.22 0.46
N PRO A 54 -34.58 -0.05 1.06
CA PRO A 54 -33.59 1.02 1.23
C PRO A 54 -32.34 0.61 2.00
N ALA A 55 -32.50 -0.24 3.02
CA ALA A 55 -31.37 -0.73 3.83
C ALA A 55 -30.39 -1.56 3.00
N ARG A 56 -30.89 -2.42 2.10
CA ARG A 56 -30.06 -3.22 1.19
C ARG A 56 -29.28 -2.31 0.22
N SER A 57 -29.94 -1.31 -0.34
CA SER A 57 -29.29 -0.35 -1.25
C SER A 57 -28.18 0.44 -0.57
N MET A 58 -28.42 0.95 0.65
CA MET A 58 -27.39 1.67 1.42
C MET A 58 -26.19 0.79 1.74
N LEU A 59 -26.42 -0.46 2.17
CA LEU A 59 -25.33 -1.38 2.47
C LEU A 59 -24.54 -1.77 1.21
N ALA A 60 -25.22 -1.95 0.07
CA ALA A 60 -24.56 -2.20 -1.21
C ALA A 60 -23.69 -1.01 -1.65
N GLU A 61 -24.16 0.23 -1.46
CA GLU A 61 -23.37 1.43 -1.71
C GLU A 61 -22.13 1.49 -0.82
N HIS A 62 -22.28 1.25 0.48
CA HIS A 62 -21.16 1.21 1.42
C HIS A 62 -20.12 0.13 1.05
N LEU A 63 -20.56 -1.06 0.63
CA LEU A 63 -19.64 -2.09 0.14
C LEU A 63 -18.89 -1.66 -1.11
N SER A 64 -19.58 -1.02 -2.06
CA SER A 64 -18.94 -0.51 -3.27
C SER A 64 -17.91 0.58 -2.96
N THR A 65 -18.19 1.49 -2.03
CA THR A 65 -17.22 2.49 -1.58
C THR A 65 -16.01 1.83 -0.92
N TRP A 66 -16.24 0.83 -0.07
CA TRP A 66 -15.17 0.12 0.61
C TRP A 66 -14.25 -0.66 -0.36
N GLU A 67 -14.81 -1.26 -1.41
CA GLU A 67 -14.05 -1.90 -2.50
C GLU A 67 -13.19 -0.87 -3.25
N GLU A 68 -13.72 0.33 -3.54
CA GLU A 68 -12.98 1.42 -4.17
C GLU A 68 -11.80 1.88 -3.30
N GLU A 69 -12.04 2.15 -2.02
CA GLU A 69 -11.03 2.58 -1.06
C GLU A 69 -9.92 1.54 -0.92
N THR A 70 -10.31 0.27 -0.83
CA THR A 70 -9.34 -0.83 -0.70
C THR A 70 -8.51 -1.01 -1.96
N ARG A 71 -9.11 -0.90 -3.14
CA ARG A 71 -8.37 -0.92 -4.41
C ARG A 71 -7.38 0.24 -4.50
N SER A 72 -7.82 1.45 -4.17
CA SER A 72 -6.96 2.64 -4.18
C SER A 72 -5.77 2.48 -3.22
N HIS A 73 -6.00 1.94 -2.02
CA HIS A 73 -4.93 1.70 -1.05
C HIS A 73 -3.97 0.60 -1.52
N HIS A 74 -4.47 -0.50 -2.08
CA HIS A 74 -3.63 -1.53 -2.70
C HIS A 74 -2.73 -0.93 -3.78
N GLU A 75 -3.30 -0.17 -4.72
CA GLU A 75 -2.55 0.51 -5.79
C GLU A 75 -1.47 1.45 -5.24
N HIS A 76 -1.80 2.22 -4.20
CA HIS A 76 -0.84 3.09 -3.53
C HIS A 76 0.36 2.32 -2.94
N LEU A 77 0.10 1.23 -2.21
CA LEU A 77 1.16 0.40 -1.62
C LEU A 77 2.04 -0.24 -2.69
N THR A 78 1.44 -0.76 -3.76
CA THR A 78 2.20 -1.33 -4.88
C THR A 78 3.04 -0.27 -5.60
N GLY A 79 2.51 0.92 -5.83
CA GLY A 79 3.26 2.02 -6.45
C GLY A 79 4.43 2.50 -5.57
N GLN A 80 4.26 2.50 -4.24
CA GLN A 80 5.33 2.82 -3.32
C GLN A 80 6.42 1.73 -3.30
N ALA A 81 6.05 0.45 -3.41
CA ALA A 81 7.00 -0.66 -3.54
C ALA A 81 7.84 -0.56 -4.83
N GLU A 82 7.20 -0.23 -5.95
CA GLU A 82 7.87 0.03 -7.24
C GLU A 82 8.82 1.23 -7.16
N PHE A 83 8.40 2.30 -6.48
CA PHE A 83 9.25 3.46 -6.23
C PHE A 83 10.49 3.08 -5.42
N HIS A 84 10.34 2.32 -4.33
CA HIS A 84 11.47 1.84 -3.53
C HIS A 84 12.44 0.97 -4.33
N THR A 85 11.91 0.05 -5.15
CA THR A 85 12.72 -0.79 -6.06
C THR A 85 13.51 0.06 -7.06
N THR A 86 12.86 1.07 -7.65
CA THR A 86 13.51 1.98 -8.59
C THR A 86 14.63 2.79 -7.93
N MET A 87 14.40 3.27 -6.71
CA MET A 87 15.40 4.03 -5.95
C MET A 87 16.59 3.16 -5.53
N ALA A 88 16.36 1.90 -5.16
CA ALA A 88 17.41 0.95 -4.84
C ALA A 88 18.38 0.78 -6.04
N HIS A 89 17.83 0.58 -7.24
CA HIS A 89 18.63 0.46 -8.46
C HIS A 89 19.44 1.74 -8.75
N LYS A 90 18.80 2.92 -8.64
CA LYS A 90 19.49 4.21 -8.85
C LYS A 90 20.66 4.43 -7.90
N PHE A 91 20.52 4.03 -6.63
CA PHE A 91 21.60 4.18 -5.64
C PHE A 91 22.78 3.24 -5.96
N VAL A 92 22.51 2.01 -6.38
CA VAL A 92 23.56 1.10 -6.86
C VAL A 92 24.28 1.63 -8.10
N GLU A 93 23.59 2.32 -9.00
CA GLU A 93 24.20 2.95 -10.17
C GLU A 93 25.06 4.15 -9.78
N ILE A 94 24.59 5.00 -8.86
CA ILE A 94 25.34 6.17 -8.37
C ILE A 94 26.62 5.73 -7.65
N ASP A 95 26.57 4.67 -6.83
CA ASP A 95 27.75 4.18 -6.10
C ASP A 95 28.81 3.56 -7.02
N LYS A 96 28.50 3.33 -8.31
CA LYS A 96 29.45 2.84 -9.33
C LYS A 96 30.12 3.95 -10.15
N LEU A 97 29.69 5.20 -9.98
CA LEU A 97 30.26 6.39 -10.65
C LEU A 97 31.43 6.97 -9.84
#